data_AF-A0A183DAX5-F1
#
_entry.id   AF-A0A183DAX5-F1
#
_cell.length_a   1.000
_cell.length_b   1.000
_cell.length_c   1.000
_cell.angle_alpha   90.00
_cell.angle_beta   90.00
_cell.angle_gamma   90.00
#
_symmetry.space_group_name_H-M   'P 1'
#
loop_
_entity.id
_entity.type
_entity.pdbx_description
1 polymer ?
#
loop_
_entity_poly.entity_id
_entity_poly.type
_entity_poly.pdbx_seq_one_letter_code
_entity_poly.pdbx_strand_id
1 'polypeptide(L)' 'MDNGGVEYEEETGLDLFLRLGAPWLLLKSGCPDIDSLLKGGVIKGEITEFVGGVAAGKTQVIKL' A
#
# COMPACT_ATOMS: atom_id res chain seq x y z
N MET A 1 32.15 12.83 12.34
CA MET A 1 31.75 11.42 12.22
C MET A 1 30.24 11.43 12.26
N ASP A 2 29.61 11.13 11.13
CA ASP A 2 28.16 11.10 10.99
C ASP A 2 27.67 9.85 11.74
N ASN A 3 26.83 10.04 12.76
CA ASN A 3 26.23 8.93 13.48
C ASN A 3 25.20 8.32 12.53
N GLY A 4 25.56 7.22 11.85
CA GLY A 4 24.68 6.43 11.00
C GLY A 4 23.52 5.81 11.77
N GLY A 5 22.60 6.66 12.23
CA GLY A 5 21.39 6.27 12.94
C GLY A 5 20.56 5.40 12.01
N VAL A 6 20.23 4.19 12.50
CA VAL A 6 19.27 3.33 11.84
C VAL A 6 17.94 4.10 11.80
N GLU A 7 17.50 4.46 10.61
CA GLU A 7 16.20 5.09 10.40
C GLU A 7 15.15 3.99 10.57
N TYR A 8 14.43 4.02 11.69
CA TYR A 8 13.33 3.10 11.93
C TYR A 8 12.11 3.61 11.18
N GLU A 9 11.59 2.80 10.27
CA GLU A 9 10.30 3.08 9.64
C GLU A 9 9.20 2.87 10.69
N GLU A 10 8.50 3.93 11.05
CA GLU A 10 7.45 3.88 12.07
C GLU A 10 6.22 3.14 11.51
N GLU A 11 5.90 1.96 12.06
CA GLU A 11 4.73 1.15 11.70
C GLU A 11 3.55 1.48 12.63
N THR A 12 2.37 1.74 12.07
CA THR A 12 1.17 1.98 12.90
C THR A 12 0.58 0.65 13.41
N GLY A 13 -0.22 0.72 14.48
CA GLY A 13 -0.94 -0.47 14.97
C GLY A 13 -1.92 -1.05 13.93
N LEU A 14 -2.47 -0.20 13.06
CA LEU A 14 -3.31 -0.64 11.94
C LEU A 14 -2.49 -1.41 10.91
N ASP A 15 -1.32 -0.89 10.52
CA ASP A 15 -0.42 -1.56 9.57
C ASP A 15 -0.01 -2.95 10.09
N LEU A 16 0.35 -3.04 11.37
CA LEU A 16 0.69 -4.29 12.03
C LEU A 16 -0.49 -5.28 12.05
N PHE A 17 -1.71 -4.79 12.36
CA PHE A 17 -2.92 -5.60 12.37
C PHE A 17 -3.28 -6.12 10.96
N LEU A 18 -3.20 -5.27 9.94
CA LEU A 18 -3.45 -5.66 8.55
C LEU A 18 -2.45 -6.72 8.07
N ARG A 19 -1.17 -6.57 8.44
CA ARG A 19 -0.09 -7.49 8.04
C ARG A 19 -0.18 -8.86 8.71
N LEU A 20 -0.47 -8.91 10.00
CA LEU A 20 -0.43 -10.16 10.79
C LEU A 20 -1.81 -10.79 11.03
N GLY A 21 -2.83 -9.95 11.25
CA GLY A 21 -4.12 -10.35 11.78
C GLY A 21 -5.24 -10.36 10.75
N ALA A 22 -5.18 -9.53 9.71
CA ALA A 22 -6.28 -9.38 8.75
C ALA A 22 -5.85 -9.12 7.30
N PRO A 23 -4.95 -9.94 6.70
CA PRO A 23 -4.48 -9.73 5.33
C PRO A 23 -5.61 -9.76 4.28
N TRP A 24 -6.75 -10.37 4.58
CA TRP A 24 -7.95 -10.39 3.73
C TRP A 24 -8.63 -9.02 3.57
N LEU A 25 -8.28 -8.03 4.41
CA LEU A 25 -8.71 -6.65 4.26
C LEU A 25 -7.91 -5.88 3.20
N LEU A 26 -6.84 -6.46 2.65
CA LEU A 26 -6.04 -5.86 1.59
C LEU A 26 -6.43 -6.47 0.25
N LEU A 27 -6.83 -5.62 -0.71
CA LEU A 27 -7.04 -6.01 -2.10
C LEU A 27 -5.71 -5.82 -2.86
N LYS A 28 -5.17 -6.93 -3.36
CA LYS A 28 -3.92 -6.95 -4.14
C LYS A 28 -4.16 -6.39 -5.53
N SER A 29 -3.25 -5.52 -5.98
CA SER A 29 -3.25 -4.96 -7.32
C SER A 29 -2.67 -5.91 -8.37
N GLY A 30 -2.05 -7.02 -7.96
CA GLY A 30 -1.34 -7.92 -8.87
C GLY A 30 0.01 -7.38 -9.37
N CYS A 31 0.39 -6.19 -8.94
CA CYS A 31 1.71 -5.59 -9.17
C CYS A 31 2.43 -5.49 -7.80
N PRO A 32 3.49 -6.28 -7.56
CA PRO A 32 4.19 -6.29 -6.27
C PRO A 32 4.69 -4.92 -5.82
N ASP A 33 5.15 -4.09 -6.77
CA ASP A 33 5.66 -2.75 -6.48
C ASP A 33 4.55 -1.80 -6.01
N ILE A 34 3.37 -1.87 -6.63
CA ILE A 34 2.20 -1.09 -6.19
C ILE A 34 1.70 -1.60 -4.84
N ASP A 35 1.64 -2.91 -4.65
CA ASP A 35 1.22 -3.49 -3.37
C ASP A 35 2.17 -3.08 -2.25
N SER A 36 3.49 -3.05 -2.49
CA SER A 36 4.48 -2.57 -1.52
C SER A 36 4.29 -1.09 -1.20
N LEU A 37 4.06 -0.26 -2.23
CA LEU A 37 3.79 1.17 -2.06
C LEU A 37 2.54 1.42 -1.21
N LEU A 38 1.51 0.59 -1.36
CA LEU A 38 0.26 0.65 -0.61
C LEU A 38 0.30 -0.18 0.69
N LYS A 39 1.48 -0.43 1.26
CA LYS A 39 1.66 -1.21 2.51
C LYS A 39 0.96 -2.58 2.52
N GLY A 40 0.88 -3.21 1.35
CA GLY A 40 0.30 -4.52 1.13
C GLY A 40 -0.95 -4.52 0.24
N GLY A 41 -1.53 -3.38 -0.12
CA GLY A 41 -2.62 -3.31 -1.11
C GLY A 41 -3.69 -2.27 -0.75
N VAL A 42 -4.80 -2.24 -1.51
CA VAL A 42 -5.91 -1.32 -1.25
C VAL A 42 -6.71 -1.81 -0.03
N ILE A 43 -6.84 -0.97 0.99
CA ILE A 43 -7.51 -1.29 2.25
C ILE A 43 -9.04 -1.29 2.06
N LYS A 44 -9.70 -2.39 2.41
CA LYS A 44 -11.17 -2.48 2.43
C LYS A 44 -11.75 -1.66 3.58
N GLY A 45 -12.77 -0.85 3.27
CA GLY A 45 -13.44 0.02 4.25
C GLY A 45 -12.93 1.46 4.25
N GLU A 46 -11.89 1.76 3.47
CA GLU A 46 -11.37 3.10 3.24
C GLU A 46 -11.55 3.53 1.77
N ILE A 47 -11.39 4.84 1.52
CA ILE A 47 -11.40 5.39 0.17
C ILE A 47 -9.95 5.58 -0.28
N THR A 48 -9.58 4.92 -1.38
CA THR A 48 -8.28 5.10 -2.05
C THR A 48 -8.48 5.81 -3.38
N GLU A 49 -7.76 6.91 -3.60
CA GLU A 49 -7.86 7.72 -4.82
C GLU A 49 -6.66 7.48 -5.75
N PHE A 50 -6.93 7.15 -7.01
CA PHE A 50 -5.92 7.07 -8.07
C PHE A 50 -6.08 8.27 -9.02
N VAL A 51 -5.11 9.18 -9.04
CA VAL A 51 -5.13 10.42 -9.84
C VAL A 51 -3.98 10.44 -10.86
N GLY A 52 -4.23 11.00 -12.04
CA GLY A 52 -3.20 11.16 -13.07
C GLY A 52 -3.78 11.47 -14.45
N GLY A 53 -2.92 11.77 -15.43
CA GLY A 53 -3.33 12.08 -16.81
C GLY A 53 -4.01 10.94 -17.56
N VAL A 54 -4.47 11.21 -18.78
CA VAL A 54 -5.03 10.18 -19.68
C VAL A 54 -3.99 9.06 -19.88
N ALA A 55 -4.46 7.81 -19.97
CA ALA A 55 -3.63 6.62 -20.15
C ALA A 55 -2.64 6.29 -19.00
N ALA A 56 -2.69 6.97 -17.85
CA ALA A 56 -1.86 6.66 -16.68
C ALA A 56 -2.23 5.36 -15.93
N GLY A 57 -2.96 4.43 -16.54
CA GLY A 57 -3.28 3.13 -15.95
C GLY A 57 -4.44 3.08 -14.94
N LYS A 58 -5.02 4.21 -14.50
CA LYS A 58 -6.13 4.26 -13.51
C LYS A 58 -7.28 3.28 -13.80
N THR A 59 -7.78 3.23 -15.03
CA THR A 59 -8.87 2.31 -15.41
C THR A 59 -8.46 0.84 -15.31
N GLN A 60 -7.18 0.54 -15.54
CA GLN A 60 -6.69 -0.83 -15.54
C GLN A 60 -6.47 -1.34 -14.11
N VAL A 61 -6.05 -0.47 -13.20
CA VAL A 61 -5.97 -0.76 -11.76
C VAL A 61 -7.33 -1.19 -11.19
N ILE A 62 -8.44 -0.63 -11.68
CA ILE A 62 -9.80 -0.97 -11.23
C ILE A 62 -10.29 -2.31 -11.84
N LYS A 63 -9.68 -2.77 -12.93
CA LYS A 63 -10.11 -3.94 -13.70
C LYS A 63 -9.33 -5.23 -13.41
N LEU A 64 -8.31 -5.16 -12.56
CA LEU A 64 -7.57 -6.33 -12.06
C LEU A 64 -8.43 -7.11 -11.07
#